data_AF-A0A7L2PP82-F1
#
_entry.id   AF-A0A7L2PP82-F1
#
_cell.length_a   1.000
_cell.length_b   1.000
_cell.length_c   1.000
_cell.angle_alpha   90.00
_cell.angle_beta   90.00
_cell.angle_gamma   90.00
#
_symmetry.space_group_name_H-M   'P 1'
#
loop_
_entity.id
_entity.type
_entity.pdbx_description
1 polymer ?
#
loop_
_entity_poly.entity_id
_entity_poly.type
_entity_poly.pdbx_seq_one_letter_code
_entity_poly.pdbx_strand_id
1 'polypeptide(L)'
;FRSLFLVLVLALTVRSSPHRKAGASARLREGCLNQRDPKFPTTVNVDIRISNSDHVFGMVHDVRNRSLAPWDYRLDEDPNRFPRVIADARCRLSGCVSPLGQEDHGLNSVPIKQEILVLRREQRGCAPSYRLEKRIVTVGCTCVTPVIQHQS
;
A
#
# COMPACT_ATOMS: atom_id res chain seq x y z
N PHE A 1 -23.01 60.50 -68.56
CA PHE A 1 -23.00 61.50 -67.49
C PHE A 1 -22.62 60.83 -66.17
N ARG A 2 -21.42 61.16 -65.66
CA ARG A 2 -20.98 61.35 -64.26
C ARG A 2 -21.47 60.32 -63.20
N SER A 3 -20.63 59.68 -62.40
CA SER A 3 -19.62 60.29 -61.53
C SER A 3 -18.63 59.26 -60.97
N LEU A 4 -17.47 59.78 -60.58
CA LEU A 4 -16.20 59.17 -60.23
C LEU A 4 -16.07 58.79 -58.73
N PHE A 5 -15.18 57.81 -58.50
CA PHE A 5 -14.25 57.59 -57.37
C PHE A 5 -14.73 57.63 -55.90
N LEU A 6 -14.45 56.54 -55.16
CA LEU A 6 -13.50 56.59 -54.03
C LEU A 6 -13.02 55.19 -53.61
N VAL A 7 -11.70 55.03 -53.63
CA VAL A 7 -10.93 53.89 -53.13
C VAL A 7 -10.68 54.10 -51.64
N LEU A 8 -10.91 53.07 -50.81
CA LEU A 8 -10.16 52.92 -49.56
C LEU A 8 -9.90 51.43 -49.28
N VAL A 9 -8.63 51.06 -49.45
CA VAL A 9 -8.03 49.78 -49.05
C VAL A 9 -7.74 49.86 -47.55
N LEU A 10 -8.17 48.87 -46.77
CA LEU A 10 -7.55 48.51 -45.49
C LEU A 10 -7.66 47.00 -45.29
N ALA A 11 -6.59 46.30 -45.65
CA ALA A 11 -6.36 44.90 -45.34
C ALA A 11 -5.91 44.78 -43.88
N LEU A 12 -6.63 43.99 -43.09
CA LEU A 12 -6.12 43.41 -41.84
C LEU A 12 -6.40 41.91 -41.84
N THR A 13 -5.49 41.17 -42.47
CA THR A 13 -5.38 39.72 -42.33
C THR A 13 -4.81 39.39 -40.95
N VAL A 14 -5.67 39.16 -39.97
CA VAL A 14 -5.23 38.54 -38.71
C VAL A 14 -5.18 37.03 -38.92
N ARG A 15 -3.97 36.52 -39.19
CA ARG A 15 -3.67 35.09 -39.19
C ARG A 15 -3.85 34.56 -37.77
N SER A 16 -4.94 33.85 -37.50
CA SER A 16 -5.05 32.99 -36.32
C SER A 16 -4.12 31.79 -36.51
N SER A 17 -2.92 31.86 -35.94
CA SER A 17 -2.00 30.72 -35.83
C SER A 17 -2.63 29.64 -34.94
N PRO A 18 -2.68 28.36 -35.36
CA PRO A 18 -3.10 27.29 -34.47
C PRO A 18 -1.94 27.04 -33.50
N HIS A 19 -2.01 27.63 -32.31
CA HIS A 19 -1.15 27.24 -31.21
C HIS A 19 -1.51 25.79 -30.82
N ARG A 20 -0.84 24.84 -31.48
CA ARG A 20 -0.70 23.46 -31.01
C ARG A 20 -0.10 23.50 -29.60
N LYS A 21 -0.95 23.46 -28.57
CA LYS A 21 -0.54 23.03 -27.23
C LYS A 21 -0.53 21.50 -27.17
N ALA A 22 0.31 20.89 -28.00
CA ALA A 22 0.73 19.51 -27.86
C ALA A 22 2.23 19.55 -27.56
N GLY A 23 2.59 19.82 -26.30
CA GLY A 23 4.00 20.03 -25.96
C GLY A 23 4.36 20.00 -24.48
N ALA A 24 3.41 20.19 -23.56
CA ALA A 24 3.70 20.11 -22.13
C ALA A 24 3.84 18.65 -21.65
N SER A 25 3.04 17.72 -22.20
CA SER A 25 3.08 16.31 -21.79
C SER A 25 4.27 15.53 -22.34
N ALA A 26 4.85 15.95 -23.47
CA ALA A 26 5.96 15.25 -24.10
C ALA A 26 7.32 15.59 -23.45
N ARG A 27 7.51 16.86 -23.04
CA ARG A 27 8.78 17.32 -22.44
C ARG A 27 8.99 16.87 -20.99
N LEU A 28 7.94 16.48 -20.28
CA LEU A 28 8.08 15.94 -18.91
C LEU A 28 8.71 14.54 -18.88
N ARG A 29 8.79 13.87 -20.05
CA ARG A 29 9.23 12.47 -20.17
C ARG A 29 10.74 12.33 -20.41
N GLU A 30 11.41 13.38 -20.88
CA GLU A 30 12.85 13.35 -21.23
C GLU A 30 13.78 13.47 -20.00
N GLY A 31 13.32 14.03 -18.88
CA GLY A 31 14.10 14.15 -17.64
C GLY A 31 14.10 12.90 -16.74
N CYS A 32 13.51 11.80 -17.20
CA CYS A 32 13.17 10.64 -16.37
C CYS A 32 13.90 9.33 -16.77
N LEU A 33 14.98 9.42 -17.55
CA LEU A 33 15.74 8.25 -18.00
C LEU A 33 16.66 7.73 -16.89
N ASN A 34 16.24 6.67 -16.21
CA ASN A 34 17.11 5.89 -15.33
C ASN A 34 17.96 4.93 -16.17
N GLN A 35 19.25 5.22 -16.32
CA GLN A 35 20.23 4.31 -16.88
C GLN A 35 20.74 3.36 -15.79
N ARG A 36 20.71 2.05 -16.07
CA ARG A 36 21.80 1.07 -15.82
C ARG A 36 21.28 -0.36 -16.00
N ASP A 37 22.17 -1.19 -16.52
CA ASP A 37 21.99 -2.61 -16.83
C ASP A 37 22.74 -3.46 -15.78
N PRO A 38 22.04 -4.00 -14.77
CA PRO A 38 22.53 -5.07 -13.93
C PRO A 38 22.02 -6.44 -14.42
N LYS A 39 22.84 -7.47 -14.20
CA LYS A 39 22.58 -8.90 -14.46
C LYS A 39 21.25 -9.44 -13.89
N PHE A 40 20.57 -8.67 -13.04
CA PHE A 40 19.24 -8.92 -12.48
C PHE A 40 18.39 -7.64 -12.55
N PRO A 41 17.11 -7.70 -12.93
CA PRO A 41 16.28 -6.50 -13.08
C PRO A 41 16.14 -5.75 -11.74
N THR A 42 16.42 -4.44 -11.74
CA THR A 42 16.19 -3.55 -10.58
C THR A 42 14.74 -3.10 -10.45
N THR A 43 13.94 -3.28 -11.50
CA THR A 43 12.52 -2.93 -11.56
C THR A 43 11.75 -4.03 -12.31
N VAL A 44 10.53 -4.32 -11.85
CA VAL A 44 9.63 -5.30 -12.47
C VAL A 44 8.29 -4.63 -12.73
N ASN A 45 7.69 -4.91 -13.89
CA ASN A 45 6.33 -4.47 -14.17
C ASN A 45 5.35 -5.52 -13.63
N VAL A 46 4.34 -5.10 -12.87
CA VAL A 46 3.42 -6.00 -12.16
C VAL A 46 1.98 -5.65 -12.53
N ASP A 47 1.23 -6.59 -13.10
CA ASP A 47 -0.23 -6.47 -13.26
C ASP A 47 -0.90 -6.95 -11.96
N ILE A 48 -1.40 -6.01 -11.15
CA ILE A 48 -1.99 -6.32 -9.85
C ILE A 48 -3.50 -6.43 -9.98
N ARG A 49 -4.00 -7.67 -10.05
CA ARG A 49 -5.45 -7.96 -10.03
C ARG A 49 -5.88 -8.31 -8.61
N ILE A 50 -6.40 -7.33 -7.89
CA ILE A 50 -6.85 -7.52 -6.50
C ILE A 50 -8.27 -8.07 -6.53
N SER A 51 -8.43 -9.33 -6.13
CA SER A 51 -9.73 -9.94 -5.91
C SER A 51 -10.11 -9.78 -4.43
N ASN A 52 -11.26 -9.18 -4.14
CA ASN A 52 -11.72 -9.00 -2.76
C ASN A 52 -12.44 -10.28 -2.30
N SER A 53 -11.92 -10.95 -1.27
CA SER A 53 -12.58 -12.11 -0.65
C SER A 53 -13.18 -11.70 0.70
N ASP A 54 -14.40 -11.16 0.67
CA ASP A 54 -15.11 -10.70 1.87
C ASP A 54 -15.32 -11.81 2.92
N HIS A 55 -15.29 -13.07 2.50
CA HIS A 55 -15.49 -14.23 3.37
C HIS A 55 -14.40 -14.47 4.43
N VAL A 56 -13.20 -13.88 4.28
CA VAL A 56 -12.09 -14.11 5.24
C VAL A 56 -12.28 -13.32 6.53
N PHE A 57 -12.92 -12.15 6.49
CA PHE A 57 -13.07 -11.29 7.66
C PHE A 57 -14.04 -11.85 8.71
N GLY A 58 -15.11 -12.54 8.28
CA GLY A 58 -16.12 -13.09 9.19
C GLY A 58 -15.60 -14.19 10.13
N MET A 59 -14.76 -15.11 9.63
CA MET A 59 -14.20 -16.20 10.44
C MET A 59 -13.18 -15.68 11.49
N VAL A 60 -12.44 -14.63 11.16
CA VAL A 60 -11.37 -14.09 12.02
C VAL A 60 -11.92 -13.41 13.28
N HIS A 61 -13.10 -12.77 13.19
CA HIS A 61 -13.73 -12.12 14.35
C HIS A 61 -14.16 -13.11 15.43
N ASP A 62 -14.66 -14.29 15.04
CA ASP A 62 -15.11 -15.34 15.96
C ASP A 62 -13.93 -15.94 16.75
N VAL A 63 -12.81 -16.22 16.08
CA VAL A 63 -11.65 -16.89 16.69
C VAL A 63 -10.96 -16.01 17.74
N ARG A 64 -10.81 -14.71 17.47
CA ARG A 64 -10.07 -13.79 18.36
C ARG A 64 -10.62 -13.73 19.79
N ASN A 65 -11.94 -13.72 19.93
CA ASN A 65 -12.60 -13.59 21.24
C ASN A 65 -12.77 -14.95 21.95
N ARG A 66 -12.79 -16.06 21.20
CA ARG A 66 -12.97 -17.42 21.72
C ARG A 66 -11.66 -18.18 21.95
N SER A 67 -10.53 -17.59 21.55
CA SER A 67 -9.20 -18.13 21.81
C SER A 67 -8.90 -18.18 23.31
N LEU A 68 -8.17 -19.21 23.75
CA LEU A 68 -7.58 -19.26 25.09
C LEU A 68 -6.51 -18.17 25.28
N ALA A 69 -5.91 -17.69 24.19
CA ALA A 69 -5.02 -16.53 24.18
C ALA A 69 -5.69 -15.42 23.37
N PRO A 70 -6.64 -14.65 23.94
CA PRO A 70 -7.40 -13.67 23.17
C PRO A 70 -6.54 -12.45 22.78
N TRP A 71 -6.89 -11.80 21.68
CA TRP A 71 -6.17 -10.60 21.19
C TRP A 71 -7.11 -9.47 20.77
N ASP A 72 -6.54 -8.28 20.57
CA ASP A 72 -7.18 -7.17 19.85
C ASP A 72 -6.37 -6.80 18.62
N TYR A 73 -7.02 -6.19 17.63
CA TYR A 73 -6.32 -5.68 16.45
C TYR A 73 -6.03 -4.19 16.63
N ARG A 74 -4.77 -3.81 16.45
CA ARG A 74 -4.37 -2.44 16.17
C ARG A 74 -4.33 -2.25 14.66
N LEU A 75 -5.07 -1.27 14.15
CA LEU A 75 -5.04 -0.93 12.73
C LEU A 75 -3.85 -0.02 12.44
N ASP A 76 -2.92 -0.50 11.62
CA ASP A 76 -1.81 0.28 11.08
C ASP A 76 -2.18 0.79 9.68
N GLU A 77 -2.43 2.10 9.58
CA GLU A 77 -2.84 2.75 8.35
C GLU A 77 -1.70 3.57 7.75
N ASP A 78 -1.39 3.35 6.49
CA ASP A 78 -0.41 4.10 5.73
C ASP A 78 -0.96 4.40 4.31
N PRO A 79 -1.26 5.68 3.99
CA PRO A 79 -1.83 6.06 2.71
C PRO A 79 -0.86 5.90 1.53
N ASN A 80 0.43 5.69 1.80
CA ASN A 80 1.46 5.46 0.79
C ASN A 80 1.81 3.98 0.65
N ARG A 81 1.00 3.06 1.19
CA ARG A 81 1.25 1.62 1.16
C ARG A 81 0.05 0.85 0.64
N PHE A 82 0.31 -0.28 -0.01
CA PHE A 82 -0.67 -1.32 -0.28
C PHE A 82 -0.27 -2.64 0.44
N PRO A 83 -1.18 -3.28 1.20
CA PRO A 83 -2.49 -2.75 1.60
C PRO A 83 -2.35 -1.52 2.51
N ARG A 84 -3.30 -0.59 2.38
CA ARG A 84 -3.31 0.69 3.13
C ARG A 84 -3.47 0.44 4.63
N VAL A 85 -4.41 -0.43 5.00
CA VAL A 85 -4.68 -0.80 6.38
C VAL A 85 -4.19 -2.22 6.61
N ILE A 86 -3.42 -2.40 7.69
CA ILE A 86 -2.95 -3.70 8.16
C ILE A 86 -3.40 -3.87 9.61
N ALA A 87 -4.11 -4.97 9.89
CA ALA A 87 -4.50 -5.31 11.25
C ALA A 87 -3.37 -6.09 11.93
N ASP A 88 -2.84 -5.55 13.02
CA ASP A 88 -1.73 -6.14 13.80
C ASP A 88 -2.27 -6.57 15.17
N ALA A 89 -2.24 -7.87 15.44
CA ALA A 89 -2.78 -8.44 16.66
C ALA A 89 -1.92 -8.11 17.90
N ARG A 90 -2.59 -7.93 19.04
CA ARG A 90 -1.99 -7.73 20.35
C ARG A 90 -2.66 -8.62 21.36
N CYS A 91 -1.91 -9.51 22.00
CA CYS A 91 -2.46 -10.39 23.02
C CYS A 91 -2.99 -9.55 24.19
N ARG A 92 -4.18 -9.89 24.69
CA ARG A 92 -4.83 -9.16 25.79
C ARG A 92 -4.22 -9.50 27.15
N LEU A 93 -3.73 -10.73 27.28
CA LEU A 93 -3.24 -11.32 28.52
C LEU A 93 -1.79 -11.78 28.34
N SER A 94 -1.05 -11.90 29.43
CA SER A 94 0.26 -12.54 29.44
C SER A 94 0.13 -14.06 29.65
N GLY A 95 -0.82 -14.49 30.48
CA GLY A 95 -1.25 -15.88 30.62
C GLY A 95 -2.31 -16.29 29.60
N CYS A 96 -2.92 -17.46 29.79
CA CYS A 96 -4.03 -17.94 28.96
C CYS A 96 -5.33 -18.01 29.76
N VAL A 97 -6.48 -18.03 29.09
CA VAL A 97 -7.79 -18.21 29.71
C VAL A 97 -8.02 -19.69 29.98
N SER A 98 -8.31 -20.03 31.24
CA SER A 98 -8.72 -21.37 31.66
C SER A 98 -10.18 -21.67 31.29
N PRO A 99 -10.64 -22.92 31.34
CA PRO A 99 -12.06 -23.27 31.11
C PRO A 99 -13.05 -22.54 32.04
N LEU A 100 -12.59 -22.05 33.20
CA LEU A 100 -13.37 -21.27 34.16
C LEU A 100 -13.40 -19.77 33.83
N GLY A 101 -12.77 -19.34 32.74
CA GLY A 101 -12.66 -17.94 32.34
C GLY A 101 -11.63 -17.12 33.12
N GLN A 102 -10.83 -17.75 33.98
CA GLN A 102 -9.76 -17.09 34.75
C GLN A 102 -8.43 -17.15 34.00
N GLU A 103 -7.57 -16.16 34.20
CA GLU A 103 -6.20 -16.19 33.66
C GLU A 103 -5.35 -17.23 34.40
N ASP A 104 -4.76 -18.15 33.63
CA ASP A 104 -3.78 -19.14 34.06
C ASP A 104 -2.37 -18.63 33.70
N HIS A 105 -1.63 -18.22 34.73
CA HIS A 105 -0.24 -17.76 34.62
C HIS A 105 0.77 -18.92 34.51
N GLY A 106 0.34 -20.18 34.58
CA GLY A 106 1.15 -21.36 34.27
C GLY A 106 1.36 -21.57 32.77
N LEU A 107 0.67 -20.79 31.93
CA LEU A 107 0.78 -20.78 30.46
C LEU A 107 1.13 -19.37 29.97
N ASN A 108 1.51 -19.24 28.70
CA ASN A 108 1.84 -17.94 28.10
C ASN A 108 1.02 -17.70 26.84
N SER A 109 0.41 -16.52 26.74
CA SER A 109 -0.10 -15.96 25.49
C SER A 109 1.04 -15.37 24.68
N VAL A 110 1.30 -15.92 23.50
CA VAL A 110 2.40 -15.48 22.62
C VAL A 110 1.89 -15.07 21.24
N PRO A 111 2.46 -14.00 20.65
CA PRO A 111 2.05 -13.52 19.32
C PRO A 111 2.54 -14.45 18.20
N ILE A 112 1.66 -14.79 17.26
CA ILE A 112 2.02 -15.47 16.01
C ILE A 112 2.37 -14.41 14.97
N LYS A 113 3.61 -14.47 14.47
CA LYS A 113 4.15 -13.52 13.49
C LYS A 113 4.16 -14.11 12.09
N GLN A 114 3.86 -13.29 11.10
CA GLN A 114 3.93 -13.62 9.67
C GLN A 114 4.71 -12.54 8.92
N GLU A 115 5.60 -12.94 8.02
CA GLU A 115 6.19 -12.03 7.03
C GLU A 115 5.22 -11.87 5.85
N ILE A 116 4.87 -10.62 5.53
CA ILE A 116 4.06 -10.25 4.38
C ILE A 116 4.83 -9.29 3.48
N LEU A 117 4.42 -9.25 2.21
CA LEU A 117 4.90 -8.27 1.26
C LEU A 117 3.96 -7.06 1.23
N VAL A 118 4.54 -5.87 1.22
CA VAL A 118 3.81 -4.61 1.06
C VAL A 118 4.43 -3.79 -0.06
N LEU A 119 3.61 -3.06 -0.80
CA LEU A 119 4.08 -2.11 -1.81
C LEU A 119 4.06 -0.71 -1.22
N ARG A 120 5.19 -0.02 -1.19
CA ARG A 120 5.29 1.37 -0.76
C ARG A 120 5.46 2.29 -1.97
N ARG A 121 4.61 3.31 -2.05
CA ARG A 121 4.69 4.34 -3.08
C ARG A 121 5.84 5.29 -2.77
N GLU A 122 6.73 5.47 -3.74
CA GLU A 122 7.87 6.39 -3.69
C GLU A 122 7.82 7.36 -4.87
N GLN A 123 8.21 8.61 -4.66
CA GLN A 123 8.43 9.55 -5.75
C GLN A 123 9.89 9.40 -6.23
N ARG A 124 10.08 8.78 -7.39
CA ARG A 124 11.40 8.71 -8.05
C ARG A 124 11.33 9.46 -9.38
N GLY A 125 11.91 10.66 -9.40
CA GLY A 125 11.83 11.56 -10.55
C GLY A 125 10.40 12.07 -10.78
N CYS A 126 9.94 12.00 -12.02
CA CYS A 126 8.67 12.55 -12.51
C CYS A 126 7.50 11.56 -12.46
N ALA A 127 7.73 10.29 -12.10
CA ALA A 127 6.69 9.26 -12.08
C ALA A 127 6.59 8.58 -10.69
N PRO A 128 5.36 8.27 -10.23
CA PRO A 128 5.20 7.46 -9.03
C PRO A 128 5.78 6.06 -9.28
N SER A 129 6.64 5.62 -8.37
CA SER A 129 7.23 4.29 -8.37
C SER A 129 6.78 3.51 -7.13
N TYR A 130 6.89 2.19 -7.18
CA TYR A 130 6.59 1.33 -6.04
C TYR A 130 7.83 0.54 -5.65
N ARG A 131 8.07 0.46 -4.35
CA ARG A 131 9.07 -0.42 -3.75
C ARG A 131 8.38 -1.57 -3.05
N LEU A 132 8.87 -2.78 -3.28
CA LEU A 132 8.46 -3.95 -2.52
C LEU A 132 9.22 -4.01 -1.20
N GLU A 133 8.49 -4.15 -0.09
CA GLU A 133 9.05 -4.25 1.26
C GLU A 133 8.52 -5.50 1.97
N LYS A 134 9.35 -6.09 2.82
CA LYS A 134 8.96 -7.15 3.74
C LYS A 134 8.53 -6.53 5.06
N ARG A 135 7.42 -6.99 5.61
CA ARG A 135 6.90 -6.54 6.91
C ARG A 135 6.49 -7.72 7.75
N ILE A 136 6.90 -7.71 9.02
CA ILE A 136 6.41 -8.67 10.01
C ILE A 136 5.12 -8.10 10.64
N VAL A 137 4.07 -8.92 10.67
CA VAL A 137 2.77 -8.62 11.28
C VAL A 137 2.40 -9.72 12.26
N THR A 138 1.72 -9.34 13.34
CA THR A 138 1.11 -10.31 14.23
C THR A 138 -0.29 -10.65 13.71
N VAL A 139 -0.55 -11.91 13.41
CA VAL A 139 -1.85 -12.34 12.85
C VAL A 139 -2.86 -12.72 13.94
N GLY A 140 -2.35 -13.16 15.10
CA GLY A 140 -3.11 -13.56 16.26
C GLY A 140 -2.21 -13.95 17.41
N CYS A 141 -2.79 -14.53 18.45
CA CYS A 141 -2.05 -15.08 19.59
C CYS A 141 -2.37 -16.55 19.79
N THR A 142 -1.44 -17.27 20.41
CA THR A 142 -1.61 -18.67 20.79
C THR A 142 -1.19 -18.90 22.23
N CYS A 143 -1.69 -19.96 22.83
CA CYS A 143 -1.35 -20.37 24.18
C CYS A 143 -0.26 -21.45 24.13
N VAL A 144 0.80 -21.27 24.91
CA VAL A 144 1.92 -22.21 24.98
C VAL A 144 2.31 -22.52 26.42
N THR A 145 2.86 -23.71 26.63
CA THR A 145 3.51 -24.06 27.90
C THR A 145 4.83 -23.29 28.06
N PRO A 146 5.21 -22.87 29.28
CA PRO A 146 6.52 -22.26 29.54
C PRO A 146 7.67 -23.17 29.13
N VAL A 147 8.80 -22.57 28.73
CA VAL A 147 10.02 -23.33 28.42
C VAL A 147 10.61 -23.88 29.71
N ILE A 148 10.54 -25.20 29.90
CA ILE A 148 11.21 -25.87 31.01
C ILE A 148 12.70 -25.97 30.65
N GLN A 149 13.53 -25.09 31.20
CA GLN A 149 14.99 -25.24 31.15
C GLN A 149 15.37 -26.36 32.11
N HIS A 150 15.66 -27.57 31.61
CA HIS A 150 16.38 -28.56 32.41
C HIS A 150 17.81 -28.02 32.61
N GLN A 151 18.15 -27.68 33.84
CA GLN A 151 19.55 -27.42 34.21
C GLN A 151 20.27 -28.76 34.17
N SER A 152 21.06 -28.98 33.11
CA SER A 152 22.04 -30.07 33.01
C SER A 152 23.35 -29.67 33.67
#